data_AF-A0A947JLJ9-F1
#
_entry.id   AF-A0A947JLJ9-F1
#
_cell.length_a   1.000
_cell.length_b   1.000
_cell.length_c   1.000
_cell.angle_alpha   90.00
_cell.angle_beta   90.00
_cell.angle_gamma   90.00
#
_symmetry.space_group_name_H-M   'P 1'
#
loop_
_entity.id
_entity.type
_entity.pdbx_description
1 polymer ?
#
loop_
_entity_poly.entity_id
_entity_poly.type
_entity_poly.pdbx_seq_one_letter_code
_entity_poly.pdbx_strand_id
1 'polypeptide(L)'
;MKELLSVPNIDPQEEARIKRQRAEGESGLAPRENKRRRELTEYIFKWWQGDAHSHSTRSTREETGRFEGLYNIAEIMEYYEKLGLRFVGFAEHTSDPGSPKRLSPKDPISQSLINEAEEIERINRGEQFEMVALASTEANIMFDKDGQPMLDVPDEVLAKLDLVVASRHAIENEKEPSAIKESLLAAIRNKHVDVIGHPDRYTRKDKEKSSEYWEEYWGIWQEILDEMVTRNKAFEINLSSQPSRKLLKMAAESEVKFCLNLDAHDFNQFKSGGTEVHGEKKKWAADEASDEDMEILDKYRIERMTSGPGVRIISRLVRYLKTLESLGVTPDRVINSSPERLVNFLTKTRGKSTSNLLFLKEKLKI
;
A
#
# COMPACT_ATOMS: atom_id res chain seq x y z
N MET A 1 -12.60 59.00 -20.17
CA MET A 1 -12.59 57.57 -20.59
C MET A 1 -11.93 57.46 -21.96
N LYS A 2 -10.61 57.31 -22.01
CA LYS A 2 -9.77 56.79 -23.12
C LYS A 2 -8.33 57.24 -22.89
N GLU A 3 -7.70 56.74 -21.83
CA GLU A 3 -6.25 56.82 -21.64
C GLU A 3 -5.90 55.95 -20.43
N LEU A 4 -5.77 54.65 -20.67
CA LEU A 4 -5.19 53.62 -19.78
C LEU A 4 -5.54 52.27 -20.41
N LEU A 5 -4.81 51.88 -21.45
CA LEU A 5 -4.67 50.51 -21.98
C LEU A 5 -3.73 50.55 -23.21
N SER A 6 -2.52 51.07 -23.03
CA SER A 6 -1.42 50.79 -23.96
C SER A 6 -0.51 49.78 -23.28
N VAL A 7 -0.66 48.51 -23.65
CA VAL A 7 0.31 47.48 -23.29
C VAL A 7 1.61 47.84 -24.01
N PRO A 8 2.77 47.96 -23.33
CA PRO A 8 4.01 48.30 -24.00
C PRO A 8 4.34 47.22 -25.04
N ASN A 9 4.75 47.68 -26.22
CA ASN A 9 5.15 46.83 -27.33
C ASN A 9 6.44 46.11 -26.90
N ILE A 10 6.31 44.85 -26.46
CA ILE A 10 7.44 44.03 -26.05
C ILE A 10 8.26 43.75 -27.30
N ASP A 11 9.56 44.04 -27.25
CA ASP A 11 10.50 43.71 -28.32
C ASP A 11 10.31 42.24 -28.74
N PRO A 12 10.08 41.93 -30.03
CA PRO A 12 9.92 40.55 -30.51
C PRO A 12 11.05 39.61 -30.08
N GLN A 13 12.28 40.11 -29.87
CA GLN A 13 13.38 39.31 -29.35
C GLN A 13 13.24 39.00 -27.86
N GLU A 14 12.71 39.95 -27.08
CA GLU A 14 12.43 39.76 -25.66
C GLU A 14 11.20 38.88 -25.46
N GLU A 15 10.18 38.97 -26.32
CA GLU A 15 9.03 38.06 -26.31
C GLU A 15 9.44 36.62 -26.67
N ALA A 16 10.36 36.45 -27.63
CA ALA A 16 10.95 35.15 -27.98
C ALA A 16 11.85 34.61 -26.84
N ARG A 17 12.58 35.49 -26.14
CA ARG A 17 13.38 35.13 -24.96
C ARG A 17 12.49 34.69 -23.80
N ILE A 18 11.39 35.39 -23.53
CA ILE A 18 10.40 35.05 -22.49
C ILE A 18 9.66 33.75 -22.85
N LYS A 19 9.32 33.51 -24.14
CA LYS A 19 8.76 32.23 -24.60
C LYS A 19 9.75 31.08 -24.48
N ARG A 20 11.04 31.30 -24.80
CA ARG A 20 12.12 30.31 -24.56
C ARG A 20 12.32 30.05 -23.07
N GLN A 21 12.38 31.07 -22.23
CA GLN A 21 12.50 30.93 -20.78
C GLN A 21 11.28 30.28 -20.14
N ARG A 22 10.06 30.46 -20.68
CA ARG A 22 8.87 29.70 -20.24
C ARG A 22 8.90 28.25 -20.71
N ALA A 23 9.43 27.98 -21.91
CA ALA A 23 9.61 26.61 -22.41
C ALA A 23 10.76 25.86 -21.71
N GLU A 24 11.80 26.57 -21.27
CA GLU A 24 12.97 26.04 -20.55
C GLU A 24 12.78 26.06 -19.03
N GLY A 25 11.82 26.85 -18.51
CA GLY A 25 11.65 27.16 -17.09
C GLY A 25 10.63 26.35 -16.32
N GLU A 26 9.91 25.40 -16.92
CA GLU A 26 8.98 24.51 -16.17
C GLU A 26 9.58 23.17 -15.75
N SER A 27 10.77 22.82 -16.24
CA SER A 27 11.67 21.78 -15.73
C SER A 27 12.87 21.81 -16.68
N GLY A 28 14.09 22.08 -16.24
CA GLY A 28 15.26 22.26 -17.12
C GLY A 28 15.74 21.00 -17.88
N LEU A 29 14.84 20.28 -18.55
CA LEU A 29 15.06 18.99 -19.21
C LEU A 29 14.56 18.99 -20.65
N ALA A 30 15.17 18.17 -21.50
CA ALA A 30 14.87 18.14 -22.92
C ALA A 30 13.43 17.65 -23.21
N PRO A 31 12.72 18.15 -24.24
CA PRO A 31 11.31 17.80 -24.53
C PRO A 31 10.98 16.30 -24.64
N ARG A 32 11.93 15.46 -25.07
CA ARG A 32 11.77 13.99 -25.13
C ARG A 32 11.72 13.33 -23.75
N GLU A 33 12.41 13.92 -22.78
CA GLU A 33 12.49 13.43 -21.40
C GLU A 33 11.18 13.68 -20.66
N ASN A 34 10.55 14.84 -20.88
CA ASN A 34 9.22 15.14 -20.35
C ASN A 34 8.12 14.23 -20.89
N LYS A 35 8.24 13.72 -22.13
CA LYS A 35 7.28 12.78 -22.69
C LYS A 35 7.33 11.41 -22.00
N ARG A 36 8.54 10.83 -21.86
CA ARG A 36 8.74 9.51 -21.23
C ARG A 36 8.27 9.49 -19.78
N ARG A 37 8.51 10.59 -19.05
CA ARG A 37 8.06 10.79 -17.68
C ARG A 37 6.55 10.69 -17.55
N ARG A 38 5.82 11.42 -18.41
CA ARG A 38 4.35 11.38 -18.45
C ARG A 38 3.84 9.99 -18.78
N GLU A 39 4.41 9.33 -19.79
CA GLU A 39 4.02 7.97 -20.19
C GLU A 39 4.18 6.96 -19.05
N LEU A 40 5.26 7.05 -18.27
CA LEU A 40 5.46 6.13 -17.16
C LEU A 40 4.62 6.47 -15.93
N THR A 41 4.40 7.75 -15.63
CA THR A 41 3.44 8.16 -14.59
C THR A 41 2.02 7.67 -14.94
N GLU A 42 1.59 7.86 -16.18
CA GLU A 42 0.32 7.34 -16.69
C GLU A 42 0.27 5.80 -16.63
N TYR A 43 1.37 5.12 -16.95
CA TYR A 43 1.47 3.67 -16.81
C TYR A 43 1.31 3.23 -15.35
N ILE A 44 2.01 3.85 -14.41
CA ILE A 44 1.90 3.50 -12.99
C ILE A 44 0.48 3.75 -12.49
N PHE A 45 -0.11 4.92 -12.78
CA PHE A 45 -1.46 5.26 -12.32
C PHE A 45 -2.58 4.47 -13.01
N LYS A 46 -2.31 3.70 -14.07
CA LYS A 46 -3.25 2.67 -14.55
C LYS A 46 -3.37 1.52 -13.55
N TRP A 47 -2.28 1.19 -12.86
CA TRP A 47 -2.15 0.02 -12.00
C TRP A 47 -2.28 0.33 -10.51
N TRP A 48 -1.87 1.52 -10.07
CA TRP A 48 -1.73 1.86 -8.66
C TRP A 48 -1.94 3.35 -8.45
N GLN A 49 -3.00 3.73 -7.72
CA GLN A 49 -3.33 5.13 -7.44
C GLN A 49 -3.30 5.46 -5.93
N GLY A 50 -2.87 4.53 -5.09
CA GLY A 50 -2.82 4.75 -3.65
C GLY A 50 -2.40 3.50 -2.89
N ASP A 51 -1.86 3.71 -1.70
CA ASP A 51 -1.47 2.65 -0.79
C ASP A 51 -2.65 2.25 0.09
N ALA A 52 -2.90 0.96 0.27
CA ALA A 52 -3.98 0.48 1.13
C ALA A 52 -3.45 -0.11 2.46
N HIS A 53 -2.14 -0.01 2.69
CA HIS A 53 -1.46 -0.58 3.83
C HIS A 53 -0.30 0.34 4.25
N SER A 54 -0.65 1.42 4.96
CA SER A 54 0.29 2.34 5.57
C SER A 54 0.08 2.37 7.08
N HIS A 55 1.14 2.61 7.84
CA HIS A 55 1.13 2.65 9.30
C HIS A 55 1.46 4.05 9.80
N SER A 56 0.62 4.57 10.69
CA SER A 56 0.81 5.88 11.30
C SER A 56 1.38 5.78 12.72
N THR A 57 1.54 6.92 13.38
CA THR A 57 1.86 6.97 14.81
C THR A 57 0.85 6.20 15.69
N ARG A 58 -0.32 5.81 15.16
CA ARG A 58 -1.31 4.99 15.87
C ARG A 58 -0.87 3.54 16.06
N SER A 59 0.03 3.02 15.23
CA SER A 59 0.66 1.69 15.43
C SER A 59 1.78 1.75 16.46
N THR A 60 2.44 2.90 16.63
CA THR A 60 3.55 3.05 17.57
C THR A 60 3.08 2.85 19.02
N ARG A 61 3.88 2.07 19.77
CA ARG A 61 3.71 1.79 21.19
C ARG A 61 5.00 2.19 21.92
N GLU A 62 5.10 3.47 22.29
CA GLU A 62 6.32 4.05 22.91
C GLU A 62 6.79 3.23 24.13
N GLU A 63 5.84 2.66 24.88
CA GLU A 63 6.08 1.80 26.04
C GLU A 63 6.88 0.53 25.75
N THR A 64 6.90 0.07 24.49
CA THR A 64 7.68 -1.10 24.05
C THR A 64 9.02 -0.72 23.45
N GLY A 65 9.30 0.58 23.27
CA GLY A 65 10.46 1.08 22.56
C GLY A 65 10.47 0.75 21.06
N ARG A 66 9.37 0.18 20.52
CA ARG A 66 9.19 -0.11 19.09
C ARG A 66 8.30 0.94 18.44
N PHE A 67 8.83 1.57 17.41
CA PHE A 67 8.09 2.48 16.56
C PHE A 67 7.56 1.69 15.36
N GLU A 68 6.26 1.73 15.15
CA GLU A 68 5.59 1.01 14.05
C GLU A 68 4.90 1.97 13.08
N GLY A 69 5.04 3.27 13.30
CA GLY A 69 4.76 4.31 12.32
C GLY A 69 5.23 5.66 12.85
N LEU A 70 5.94 6.42 12.00
CA LEU A 70 6.54 7.70 12.41
C LEU A 70 5.67 8.92 12.17
N TYR A 71 4.76 8.83 11.21
CA TYR A 71 4.02 9.98 10.70
C TYR A 71 2.56 9.90 11.13
N ASN A 72 1.97 11.03 11.50
CA ASN A 72 0.53 11.06 11.79
C ASN A 72 -0.28 11.01 10.48
N ILE A 73 -1.59 10.82 10.61
CA ILE A 73 -2.54 10.73 9.48
C ILE A 73 -2.39 11.92 8.51
N ALA A 74 -2.35 13.16 9.01
CA ALA A 74 -2.25 14.34 8.17
C ALA A 74 -0.90 14.43 7.44
N GLU A 75 0.21 14.14 8.11
CA GLU A 75 1.54 14.09 7.49
C GLU A 75 1.61 13.04 6.37
N ILE A 76 0.96 11.89 6.56
CA ILE A 76 0.92 10.84 5.54
C ILE A 76 0.10 11.28 4.33
N MET A 77 -1.09 11.82 4.57
CA MET A 77 -1.95 12.30 3.49
C MET A 77 -1.29 13.42 2.69
N GLU A 78 -0.72 14.43 3.35
CA GLU A 78 0.01 15.52 2.67
C GLU A 78 1.17 14.99 1.81
N TYR A 79 1.89 13.98 2.29
CA TYR A 79 2.99 13.39 1.55
C TYR A 79 2.49 12.61 0.32
N TYR A 80 1.43 11.82 0.47
CA TYR A 80 0.84 11.04 -0.63
C TYR A 80 0.16 11.91 -1.69
N GLU A 81 -0.48 13.02 -1.33
CA GLU A 81 -0.98 13.99 -2.30
C GLU A 81 0.15 14.63 -3.12
N LYS A 82 1.28 14.95 -2.48
CA LYS A 82 2.48 15.46 -3.19
C LYS A 82 3.04 14.43 -4.18
N LEU A 83 2.82 13.14 -3.94
CA LEU A 83 3.13 12.05 -4.88
C LEU A 83 2.06 11.84 -5.95
N GLY A 84 0.90 12.48 -5.84
CA GLY A 84 -0.24 12.32 -6.76
C GLY A 84 -1.10 11.08 -6.48
N LEU A 85 -0.98 10.49 -5.29
CA LEU A 85 -1.85 9.39 -4.87
C LEU A 85 -3.23 9.92 -4.48
N ARG A 86 -4.27 9.14 -4.79
CA ARG A 86 -5.68 9.49 -4.62
C ARG A 86 -6.31 8.86 -3.38
N PHE A 87 -5.65 7.92 -2.73
CA PHE A 87 -6.12 7.37 -1.46
C PHE A 87 -5.00 6.78 -0.59
N VAL A 88 -5.29 6.60 0.69
CA VAL A 88 -4.47 5.89 1.68
C VAL A 88 -5.33 4.99 2.57
N GLY A 89 -4.85 3.80 2.91
CA GLY A 89 -5.41 2.96 3.97
C GLY A 89 -4.50 2.94 5.20
N PHE A 90 -5.01 3.36 6.35
CA PHE A 90 -4.28 3.33 7.63
C PHE A 90 -4.46 1.97 8.28
N ALA A 91 -3.55 1.04 8.00
CA ALA A 91 -3.66 -0.37 8.35
C ALA A 91 -2.89 -0.68 9.64
N GLU A 92 -3.29 -0.03 10.73
CA GLU A 92 -2.54 -0.08 11.98
C GLU A 92 -2.44 -1.49 12.58
N HIS A 93 -1.30 -1.78 13.22
CA HIS A 93 -1.08 -3.01 14.00
C HIS A 93 -1.94 -3.03 15.26
N THR A 94 -2.46 -4.21 15.57
CA THR A 94 -3.40 -4.41 16.69
C THR A 94 -2.78 -5.03 17.92
N SER A 95 -1.66 -5.73 17.75
CA SER A 95 -0.79 -6.20 18.83
C SER A 95 0.63 -6.31 18.29
N ASP A 96 1.63 -6.47 19.17
CA ASP A 96 3.03 -6.65 18.77
C ASP A 96 3.12 -7.76 17.71
N PRO A 97 3.53 -7.47 16.47
CA PRO A 97 3.66 -8.47 15.41
C PRO A 97 4.59 -9.63 15.79
N GLY A 98 5.60 -9.38 16.61
CA GLY A 98 6.52 -10.41 17.12
C GLY A 98 5.94 -11.27 18.24
N SER A 99 4.88 -10.82 18.91
CA SER A 99 4.20 -11.55 19.98
C SER A 99 2.71 -11.18 20.04
N PRO A 100 1.93 -11.62 19.03
CA PRO A 100 0.55 -11.20 18.90
C PRO A 100 -0.29 -11.73 20.06
N LYS A 101 -1.28 -10.92 20.48
CA LYS A 101 -2.17 -11.24 21.59
C LYS A 101 -3.60 -10.89 21.22
N ARG A 102 -4.51 -11.82 21.47
CA ARG A 102 -5.93 -11.61 21.26
C ARG A 102 -6.46 -10.45 22.12
N LEU A 103 -6.99 -9.44 21.44
CA LEU A 103 -7.67 -8.30 22.04
C LEU A 103 -9.11 -8.64 22.41
N SER A 104 -9.66 -7.86 23.34
CA SER A 104 -11.10 -7.77 23.58
C SER A 104 -11.69 -6.52 22.91
N PRO A 105 -13.00 -6.46 22.64
CA PRO A 105 -13.61 -5.24 22.07
C PRO A 105 -13.37 -3.97 22.90
N LYS A 106 -13.18 -4.12 24.23
CA LYS A 106 -12.94 -3.02 25.17
C LYS A 106 -11.45 -2.68 25.36
N ASP A 107 -10.57 -3.41 24.68
CA ASP A 107 -9.14 -3.15 24.74
C ASP A 107 -8.83 -1.73 24.24
N PRO A 108 -7.92 -0.97 24.87
CA PRO A 108 -7.56 0.37 24.43
C PRO A 108 -7.17 0.46 22.95
N ILE A 109 -6.51 -0.57 22.39
CA ILE A 109 -6.13 -0.61 20.97
C ILE A 109 -7.38 -0.81 20.10
N SER A 110 -8.29 -1.71 20.50
CA SER A 110 -9.58 -1.89 19.81
C SER A 110 -10.41 -0.60 19.80
N GLN A 111 -10.43 0.14 20.91
CA GLN A 111 -11.10 1.43 20.99
C GLN A 111 -10.38 2.50 20.15
N SER A 112 -9.04 2.48 20.09
CA SER A 112 -8.26 3.36 19.23
C SER A 112 -8.62 3.19 17.75
N LEU A 113 -8.74 1.96 17.26
CA LEU A 113 -9.14 1.69 15.87
C LEU A 113 -10.54 2.23 15.55
N ILE A 114 -11.48 2.10 16.48
CA ILE A 114 -12.84 2.63 16.31
C ILE A 114 -12.82 4.16 16.26
N ASN A 115 -12.09 4.80 17.18
CA ASN A 115 -11.96 6.26 17.21
C ASN A 115 -11.25 6.80 15.96
N GLU A 116 -10.24 6.07 15.46
CA GLU A 116 -9.55 6.40 14.22
C GLU A 116 -10.48 6.27 13.01
N ALA A 117 -11.37 5.27 12.98
CA ALA A 117 -12.37 5.15 11.93
C ALA A 117 -13.31 6.37 11.89
N GLU A 118 -13.72 6.88 13.05
CA GLU A 118 -14.51 8.12 13.15
C GLU A 118 -13.69 9.36 12.72
N GLU A 119 -12.40 9.42 13.09
CA GLU A 119 -11.49 10.49 12.67
C GLU A 119 -11.32 10.53 11.15
N ILE A 120 -11.07 9.37 10.52
CA ILE A 120 -10.93 9.22 9.07
C ILE A 120 -12.22 9.61 8.35
N GLU A 121 -13.39 9.22 8.87
CA GLU A 121 -14.66 9.65 8.31
C GLU A 121 -14.79 11.17 8.32
N ARG A 122 -14.46 11.84 9.44
CA ARG A 122 -14.49 13.30 9.50
C ARG A 122 -13.52 13.95 8.54
N ILE A 123 -12.31 13.39 8.38
CA ILE A 123 -11.30 13.89 7.45
C ILE A 123 -11.84 13.84 6.02
N ASN A 124 -12.41 12.71 5.60
CA ASN A 124 -12.95 12.54 4.25
C ASN A 124 -14.14 13.45 3.94
N ARG A 125 -14.98 13.69 4.95
CA ARG A 125 -16.12 14.63 4.88
C ARG A 125 -15.67 16.09 4.90
N GLY A 126 -14.49 16.36 5.46
CA GLY A 126 -13.82 17.64 5.33
C GLY A 126 -13.30 17.88 3.91
N GLU A 127 -12.86 19.12 3.68
CA GLU A 127 -12.26 19.55 2.41
C GLU A 127 -10.76 19.84 2.57
N GLN A 128 -10.12 19.26 3.60
CA GLN A 128 -8.70 19.45 3.89
C GLN A 128 -7.80 18.74 2.88
N PHE A 129 -8.28 17.62 2.31
CA PHE A 129 -7.54 16.77 1.40
C PHE A 129 -8.41 16.45 0.18
N GLU A 130 -7.79 16.42 -1.00
CA GLU A 130 -8.37 15.91 -2.23
C GLU A 130 -8.40 14.38 -2.26
N MET A 131 -7.37 13.74 -1.68
CA MET A 131 -7.30 12.28 -1.55
C MET A 131 -8.30 11.76 -0.51
N VAL A 132 -8.60 10.45 -0.56
CA VAL A 132 -9.50 9.80 0.40
C VAL A 132 -8.75 8.82 1.32
N ALA A 133 -9.17 8.73 2.57
CA ALA A 133 -8.59 7.81 3.54
C ALA A 133 -9.53 6.62 3.82
N LEU A 134 -8.97 5.46 4.13
CA LEU A 134 -9.69 4.28 4.60
C LEU A 134 -9.24 3.95 6.02
N ALA A 135 -10.21 3.74 6.91
CA ALA A 135 -9.97 3.17 8.22
C ALA A 135 -9.68 1.69 8.05
N SER A 136 -8.46 1.27 8.37
CA SER A 136 -7.99 -0.09 8.13
C SER A 136 -7.30 -0.65 9.37
N THR A 137 -6.87 -1.90 9.25
CA THR A 137 -5.98 -2.52 10.23
C THR A 137 -5.18 -3.63 9.55
N GLU A 138 -3.97 -3.87 10.04
CA GLU A 138 -3.22 -5.09 9.80
C GLU A 138 -3.42 -6.04 11.00
N ALA A 139 -4.42 -6.92 10.89
CA ALA A 139 -4.72 -7.90 11.91
C ALA A 139 -3.70 -9.05 11.87
N ASN A 140 -3.15 -9.40 13.03
CA ASN A 140 -2.28 -10.55 13.15
C ASN A 140 -3.10 -11.84 13.03
N ILE A 141 -2.62 -12.76 12.21
CA ILE A 141 -3.04 -14.16 12.23
C ILE A 141 -2.18 -14.89 13.24
N MET A 142 -2.81 -15.55 14.22
CA MET A 142 -2.15 -16.24 15.31
C MET A 142 -2.87 -17.54 15.65
N PHE A 143 -2.22 -18.43 16.40
CA PHE A 143 -2.88 -19.55 17.05
C PHE A 143 -3.23 -19.21 18.50
N ASP A 144 -4.41 -19.62 18.95
CA ASP A 144 -4.74 -19.56 20.37
C ASP A 144 -3.96 -20.63 21.16
N LYS A 145 -4.17 -20.61 22.48
CA LYS A 145 -3.56 -21.56 23.42
C LYS A 145 -3.92 -23.03 23.15
N ASP A 146 -5.01 -23.27 22.43
CA ASP A 146 -5.53 -24.60 22.09
C ASP A 146 -5.12 -25.01 20.65
N GLY A 147 -4.28 -24.20 20.00
CA GLY A 147 -3.76 -24.45 18.65
C GLY A 147 -4.76 -24.16 17.54
N GLN A 148 -5.79 -23.35 17.77
CA GLN A 148 -6.75 -22.94 16.74
C GLN A 148 -6.36 -21.61 16.10
N PRO A 149 -6.35 -21.51 14.75
CA PRO A 149 -6.01 -20.28 14.07
C PRO A 149 -7.11 -19.22 14.23
N MET A 150 -6.71 -18.00 14.54
CA MET A 150 -7.60 -16.85 14.76
C MET A 150 -6.92 -15.53 14.38
N LEU A 151 -7.71 -14.47 14.33
CA LEU A 151 -7.17 -13.09 14.30
C LEU A 151 -6.98 -12.59 15.72
N ASP A 152 -6.01 -11.70 15.94
CA ASP A 152 -5.82 -11.03 17.23
C ASP A 152 -6.89 -9.96 17.52
N VAL A 153 -7.69 -9.56 16.53
CA VAL A 153 -8.79 -8.61 16.67
C VAL A 153 -10.16 -9.32 16.63
N PRO A 154 -11.13 -8.93 17.48
CA PRO A 154 -12.49 -9.46 17.41
C PRO A 154 -13.30 -8.88 16.23
N ASP A 155 -14.19 -9.72 15.66
CA ASP A 155 -15.07 -9.37 14.53
C ASP A 155 -15.89 -8.09 14.75
N GLU A 156 -16.31 -7.81 16.00
CA GLU A 156 -17.07 -6.60 16.34
C GLU A 156 -16.29 -5.31 16.04
N VAL A 157 -14.97 -5.33 16.22
CA VAL A 157 -14.07 -4.22 15.91
C VAL A 157 -13.78 -4.20 14.41
N LEU A 158 -13.46 -5.35 13.80
CA LEU A 158 -13.22 -5.48 12.36
C LEU A 158 -14.41 -5.03 11.50
N ALA A 159 -15.64 -5.18 12.01
CA ALA A 159 -16.86 -4.72 11.37
C ALA A 159 -16.97 -3.18 11.26
N LYS A 160 -16.19 -2.44 12.04
CA LYS A 160 -16.16 -0.97 12.03
C LYS A 160 -15.15 -0.38 11.06
N LEU A 161 -14.31 -1.22 10.43
CA LEU A 161 -13.23 -0.79 9.56
C LEU A 161 -13.59 -0.95 8.07
N ASP A 162 -13.17 0.02 7.27
CA ASP A 162 -13.41 0.06 5.83
C ASP A 162 -12.66 -1.07 5.12
N LEU A 163 -11.45 -1.38 5.57
CA LEU A 163 -10.55 -2.37 4.98
C LEU A 163 -9.92 -3.21 6.12
N VAL A 164 -9.68 -4.50 5.88
CA VAL A 164 -8.91 -5.34 6.81
C VAL A 164 -7.86 -6.11 6.03
N VAL A 165 -6.60 -5.87 6.37
CA VAL A 165 -5.45 -6.67 5.94
C VAL A 165 -5.18 -7.70 7.04
N ALA A 166 -5.02 -8.96 6.68
CA ALA A 166 -4.65 -10.01 7.64
C ALA A 166 -3.30 -10.62 7.27
N SER A 167 -2.39 -10.65 8.24
CA SER A 167 -0.97 -10.95 8.01
C SER A 167 -0.42 -11.94 9.03
N ARG A 168 0.52 -12.78 8.59
CA ARG A 168 1.27 -13.69 9.48
C ARG A 168 2.58 -13.03 9.89
N HIS A 169 2.77 -12.82 11.19
CA HIS A 169 3.97 -12.16 11.73
C HIS A 169 4.83 -13.05 12.64
N ALA A 170 4.20 -13.87 13.49
CA ALA A 170 4.87 -14.74 14.46
C ALA A 170 5.35 -16.09 13.86
N ILE A 171 6.14 -16.01 12.79
CA ILE A 171 6.46 -17.16 11.92
C ILE A 171 7.40 -18.17 12.59
N GLU A 172 8.14 -17.78 13.62
CA GLU A 172 9.06 -18.70 14.33
C GLU A 172 8.34 -19.89 14.97
N ASN A 173 7.07 -19.72 15.35
CA ASN A 173 6.24 -20.75 15.98
C ASN A 173 5.38 -21.54 14.97
N GLU A 174 5.40 -21.18 13.69
CA GLU A 174 4.43 -21.63 12.69
C GLU A 174 5.08 -21.93 11.32
N LYS A 175 6.20 -22.66 11.35
CA LYS A 175 7.00 -22.92 10.15
C LYS A 175 6.46 -24.06 9.28
N GLU A 176 5.65 -24.95 9.84
CA GLU A 176 5.16 -26.14 9.12
C GLU A 176 4.13 -25.78 8.05
N PRO A 177 4.20 -26.34 6.83
CA PRO A 177 3.29 -25.98 5.74
C PRO A 177 1.81 -26.15 6.09
N SER A 178 1.46 -27.19 6.85
CA SER A 178 0.11 -27.41 7.38
C SER A 178 -0.39 -26.23 8.23
N ALA A 179 0.41 -25.76 9.19
CA ALA A 179 0.08 -24.61 10.03
C ALA A 179 -0.05 -23.31 9.21
N ILE A 180 0.84 -23.11 8.22
CA ILE A 180 0.75 -21.97 7.28
C ILE A 180 -0.57 -22.00 6.53
N LYS A 181 -0.95 -23.18 6.01
CA LYS A 181 -2.19 -23.37 5.28
C LYS A 181 -3.41 -23.12 6.16
N GLU A 182 -3.47 -23.73 7.35
CA GLU A 182 -4.61 -23.61 8.26
C GLU A 182 -4.84 -22.17 8.72
N SER A 183 -3.76 -21.48 9.08
CA SER A 183 -3.82 -20.06 9.50
C SER A 183 -4.29 -19.15 8.38
N LEU A 184 -3.76 -19.29 7.16
CA LEU A 184 -4.19 -18.51 5.99
C LEU A 184 -5.65 -18.81 5.62
N LEU A 185 -6.06 -20.08 5.59
CA LEU A 185 -7.44 -20.46 5.29
C LEU A 185 -8.41 -19.90 6.34
N ALA A 186 -8.06 -19.89 7.63
CA ALA A 186 -8.89 -19.28 8.67
C ALA A 186 -9.09 -17.77 8.44
N ALA A 187 -8.02 -17.04 8.13
CA ALA A 187 -8.09 -15.61 7.82
C ALA A 187 -8.92 -15.33 6.55
N ILE A 188 -8.70 -16.10 5.49
CA ILE A 188 -9.46 -16.02 4.24
C ILE A 188 -10.96 -16.26 4.49
N ARG A 189 -11.29 -17.21 5.38
CA ARG A 189 -12.67 -17.57 5.73
C ARG A 189 -13.39 -16.50 6.56
N ASN A 190 -12.67 -15.69 7.32
CA ASN A 190 -13.27 -14.59 8.07
C ASN A 190 -13.93 -13.58 7.12
N LYS A 191 -15.19 -13.21 7.39
CA LYS A 191 -15.99 -12.33 6.52
C LYS A 191 -15.49 -10.88 6.48
N HIS A 192 -14.74 -10.44 7.48
CA HIS A 192 -14.25 -9.07 7.61
C HIS A 192 -12.91 -8.84 6.91
N VAL A 193 -12.09 -9.89 6.72
CA VAL A 193 -10.82 -9.82 6.01
C VAL A 193 -11.06 -9.52 4.54
N ASP A 194 -10.23 -8.65 3.95
CA ASP A 194 -10.35 -8.27 2.53
C ASP A 194 -9.07 -8.59 1.76
N VAL A 195 -7.91 -8.39 2.40
CA VAL A 195 -6.59 -8.57 1.82
C VAL A 195 -5.79 -9.54 2.69
N ILE A 196 -5.10 -10.48 2.08
CA ILE A 196 -4.06 -11.28 2.76
C ILE A 196 -2.73 -10.56 2.55
N GLY A 197 -2.19 -10.02 3.63
CA GLY A 197 -0.95 -9.26 3.65
C GLY A 197 0.28 -10.15 3.49
N HIS A 198 1.26 -9.64 2.75
CA HIS A 198 2.58 -10.22 2.45
C HIS A 198 2.69 -11.75 2.68
N PRO A 199 1.94 -12.56 1.91
CA PRO A 199 1.53 -13.92 2.31
C PRO A 199 2.66 -14.95 2.48
N ASP A 200 3.82 -14.76 1.85
CA ASP A 200 5.02 -15.62 2.02
C ASP A 200 6.20 -14.94 2.73
N ARG A 201 5.94 -13.82 3.42
CA ARG A 201 6.94 -13.10 4.22
C ARG A 201 7.63 -14.07 5.17
N TYR A 202 8.95 -13.95 5.29
CA TYR A 202 9.85 -14.72 6.16
C TYR A 202 9.92 -16.24 6.00
N THR A 203 8.97 -16.92 5.36
CA THR A 203 9.07 -18.36 5.10
C THR A 203 10.29 -18.74 4.26
N ARG A 204 10.81 -17.80 3.46
CA ARG A 204 11.93 -18.00 2.53
C ARG A 204 13.32 -17.72 3.10
N LYS A 205 13.42 -17.23 4.34
CA LYS A 205 14.72 -16.93 4.97
C LYS A 205 15.44 -18.19 5.45
N ASP A 206 14.70 -19.28 5.66
CA ASP A 206 15.21 -20.56 6.13
C ASP A 206 15.59 -21.46 4.94
N LYS A 207 16.82 -21.31 4.44
CA LYS A 207 17.34 -22.08 3.28
C LYS A 207 17.77 -23.50 3.64
N GLU A 208 17.76 -23.87 4.92
CA GLU A 208 18.21 -25.17 5.41
C GLU A 208 17.09 -26.23 5.39
N LYS A 209 15.87 -25.83 5.01
CA LYS A 209 14.72 -26.72 4.88
C LYS A 209 14.93 -27.78 3.78
N SER A 210 14.46 -28.99 4.05
CA SER A 210 14.60 -30.16 3.16
C SER A 210 13.79 -30.01 1.86
N SER A 211 14.07 -30.87 0.89
CA SER A 211 13.33 -30.85 -0.39
C SER A 211 11.85 -31.20 -0.18
N GLU A 212 11.57 -32.12 0.75
CA GLU A 212 10.21 -32.55 1.12
C GLU A 212 9.41 -31.39 1.72
N TYR A 213 10.03 -30.60 2.60
CA TYR A 213 9.40 -29.39 3.15
C TYR A 213 8.99 -28.43 2.03
N TRP A 214 9.88 -28.19 1.06
CA TRP A 214 9.57 -27.28 -0.04
C TRP A 214 8.49 -27.83 -0.96
N GLU A 215 8.47 -29.14 -1.22
CA GLU A 215 7.40 -29.78 -1.98
C GLU A 215 6.04 -29.57 -1.31
N GLU A 216 5.94 -29.83 -0.01
CA GLU A 216 4.72 -29.61 0.77
C GLU A 216 4.34 -28.12 0.81
N TYR A 217 5.30 -27.24 1.10
CA TYR A 217 5.11 -25.79 1.13
C TYR A 217 4.58 -25.24 -0.20
N TRP A 218 5.03 -25.75 -1.34
CA TRP A 218 4.48 -25.33 -2.63
C TRP A 218 3.13 -25.98 -2.92
N GLY A 219 2.88 -27.19 -2.41
CA GLY A 219 1.62 -27.91 -2.55
C GLY A 219 0.43 -27.25 -1.84
N ILE A 220 0.65 -26.52 -0.75
CA ILE A 220 -0.45 -25.87 0.00
C ILE A 220 -1.08 -24.67 -0.72
N TRP A 221 -0.35 -24.00 -1.61
CA TRP A 221 -0.76 -22.70 -2.14
C TRP A 221 -1.93 -22.74 -3.10
N GLN A 222 -2.12 -23.83 -3.85
CA GLN A 222 -3.26 -23.91 -4.77
C GLN A 222 -4.59 -23.78 -4.03
N GLU A 223 -4.78 -24.56 -2.95
CA GLU A 223 -6.01 -24.51 -2.15
C GLU A 223 -6.21 -23.14 -1.49
N ILE A 224 -5.12 -22.51 -1.02
CA ILE A 224 -5.17 -21.17 -0.43
C ILE A 224 -5.66 -20.15 -1.47
N LEU A 225 -5.08 -20.17 -2.68
CA LEU A 225 -5.44 -19.25 -3.75
C LEU A 225 -6.87 -19.47 -4.25
N ASP A 226 -7.31 -20.73 -4.37
CA ASP A 226 -8.68 -21.08 -4.77
C ASP A 226 -9.71 -20.58 -3.75
N GLU A 227 -9.41 -20.69 -2.45
CA GLU A 227 -10.26 -20.13 -1.39
C GLU A 227 -10.28 -18.59 -1.45
N MET A 228 -9.15 -17.94 -1.76
CA MET A 228 -9.11 -16.48 -1.97
C MET A 228 -10.02 -16.04 -3.11
N VAL A 229 -10.00 -16.74 -4.26
CA VAL A 229 -10.94 -16.46 -5.37
C VAL A 229 -12.37 -16.62 -4.92
N THR A 230 -12.69 -17.78 -4.33
CA THR A 230 -14.04 -18.15 -3.90
C THR A 230 -14.62 -17.10 -2.95
N ARG A 231 -13.79 -16.56 -2.05
CA ARG A 231 -14.20 -15.54 -1.07
C ARG A 231 -13.93 -14.11 -1.49
N ASN A 232 -13.49 -13.90 -2.73
CA ASN A 232 -13.14 -12.59 -3.28
C ASN A 232 -12.13 -11.83 -2.41
N LYS A 233 -11.08 -12.49 -1.94
CA LYS A 233 -9.96 -11.85 -1.23
C LYS A 233 -8.93 -11.34 -2.22
N ALA A 234 -8.23 -10.28 -1.84
CA ALA A 234 -7.09 -9.79 -2.59
C ALA A 234 -5.78 -10.31 -2.01
N PHE A 235 -4.84 -10.63 -2.90
CA PHE A 235 -3.48 -11.03 -2.61
C PHE A 235 -2.58 -9.81 -2.59
N GLU A 236 -1.93 -9.55 -1.46
CA GLU A 236 -1.01 -8.42 -1.37
C GLU A 236 0.30 -8.69 -2.10
N ILE A 237 0.71 -7.71 -2.91
CA ILE A 237 2.08 -7.56 -3.38
C ILE A 237 2.67 -6.39 -2.61
N ASN A 238 3.37 -6.74 -1.53
CA ASN A 238 4.02 -5.79 -0.65
C ASN A 238 5.40 -5.41 -1.21
N LEU A 239 5.66 -4.14 -1.46
CA LEU A 239 6.89 -3.68 -2.10
C LEU A 239 8.11 -3.70 -1.16
N SER A 240 7.87 -3.76 0.16
CA SER A 240 8.86 -3.91 1.22
C SER A 240 9.13 -5.39 1.56
N SER A 241 8.11 -6.24 1.48
CA SER A 241 8.15 -7.70 1.71
C SER A 241 7.56 -8.47 0.53
N GLN A 242 8.32 -8.47 -0.56
CA GLN A 242 7.89 -8.98 -1.86
C GLN A 242 7.53 -10.47 -1.87
N PRO A 243 6.41 -10.87 -2.52
CA PRO A 243 6.12 -12.27 -2.73
C PRO A 243 7.17 -12.90 -3.66
N SER A 244 7.46 -14.18 -3.46
CA SER A 244 8.32 -14.93 -4.37
C SER A 244 7.76 -14.95 -5.79
N ARG A 245 8.65 -15.02 -6.80
CA ARG A 245 8.24 -15.15 -8.21
C ARG A 245 7.37 -16.38 -8.46
N LYS A 246 7.62 -17.48 -7.75
CA LYS A 246 6.84 -18.71 -7.86
C LYS A 246 5.42 -18.51 -7.33
N LEU A 247 5.27 -17.96 -6.12
CA LEU A 247 3.95 -17.67 -5.57
C LEU A 247 3.20 -16.62 -6.39
N LEU A 248 3.88 -15.57 -6.84
CA LEU A 248 3.27 -14.55 -7.70
C LEU A 248 2.73 -15.16 -9.01
N LYS A 249 3.48 -16.09 -9.62
CA LYS A 249 3.02 -16.83 -10.80
C LYS A 249 1.77 -17.67 -10.49
N MET A 250 1.79 -18.44 -9.40
CA MET A 250 0.63 -19.24 -8.99
C MET A 250 -0.60 -18.35 -8.76
N ALA A 251 -0.43 -17.22 -8.07
CA ALA A 251 -1.51 -16.25 -7.85
C ALA A 251 -2.03 -15.64 -9.17
N ALA A 252 -1.16 -15.33 -10.11
CA ALA A 252 -1.58 -14.82 -11.42
C ALA A 252 -2.43 -15.86 -12.18
N GLU A 253 -2.03 -17.13 -12.14
CA GLU A 253 -2.71 -18.27 -12.76
C GLU A 253 -4.05 -18.60 -12.08
N SER A 254 -4.15 -18.49 -10.75
CA SER A 254 -5.38 -18.75 -9.98
C SER A 254 -6.39 -17.59 -9.99
N GLU A 255 -6.33 -16.64 -10.92
CA GLU A 255 -7.31 -15.52 -11.05
C GLU A 255 -7.56 -14.63 -9.81
N VAL A 256 -6.76 -14.72 -8.74
CA VAL A 256 -6.94 -13.86 -7.55
C VAL A 256 -6.83 -12.38 -7.92
N LYS A 257 -7.55 -11.54 -7.17
CA LYS A 257 -7.36 -10.09 -7.21
C LYS A 257 -6.07 -9.73 -6.48
N PHE A 258 -5.41 -8.65 -6.87
CA PHE A 258 -4.18 -8.16 -6.25
C PHE A 258 -4.41 -6.84 -5.53
N CYS A 259 -3.61 -6.58 -4.50
CA CYS A 259 -3.49 -5.27 -3.84
C CYS A 259 -2.01 -4.90 -3.77
N LEU A 260 -1.60 -3.79 -4.38
CA LEU A 260 -0.20 -3.36 -4.43
C LEU A 260 0.07 -2.36 -3.31
N ASN A 261 0.92 -2.71 -2.34
CA ASN A 261 1.07 -1.92 -1.13
C ASN A 261 2.52 -1.64 -0.77
N LEU A 262 2.76 -0.52 -0.07
CA LEU A 262 4.09 -0.12 0.37
C LEU A 262 4.45 -0.68 1.74
N ASP A 263 3.44 -0.87 2.60
CA ASP A 263 3.63 -1.25 4.02
C ASP A 263 4.49 -0.21 4.75
N ALA A 264 4.13 1.05 4.51
CA ALA A 264 4.95 2.20 4.88
C ALA A 264 4.79 2.51 6.37
N HIS A 265 5.88 2.34 7.13
CA HIS A 265 5.98 2.78 8.53
C HIS A 265 6.87 4.04 8.66
N ASP A 266 7.81 4.23 7.72
CA ASP A 266 8.67 5.40 7.60
C ASP A 266 8.95 5.68 6.11
N PHE A 267 8.82 6.91 5.65
CA PHE A 267 9.15 7.31 4.28
C PHE A 267 10.63 7.13 3.91
N ASN A 268 11.55 6.97 4.87
CA ASN A 268 12.91 6.54 4.57
C ASN A 268 12.99 5.08 4.10
N GLN A 269 11.98 4.24 4.37
CA GLN A 269 11.92 2.86 3.87
C GLN A 269 11.86 2.82 2.35
N PHE A 270 11.44 3.92 1.72
CA PHE A 270 11.53 4.08 0.27
C PHE A 270 12.99 4.03 -0.24
N LYS A 271 13.99 4.40 0.60
CA LYS A 271 15.44 4.28 0.32
C LYS A 271 15.99 2.88 0.64
N SER A 272 15.87 2.45 1.88
CA SER A 272 16.55 1.25 2.39
C SER A 272 15.86 -0.04 1.96
N GLY A 273 14.52 -0.01 1.84
CA GLY A 273 13.69 -1.20 1.79
C GLY A 273 13.64 -1.91 3.15
N GLY A 274 12.44 -2.25 3.61
CA GLY A 274 12.22 -2.89 4.91
C GLY A 274 11.16 -2.15 5.72
N THR A 275 10.78 -2.72 6.87
CA THR A 275 9.73 -2.18 7.77
C THR A 275 10.31 -1.64 9.09
N GLU A 276 11.64 -1.62 9.25
CA GLU A 276 12.28 -1.12 10.47
C GLU A 276 12.16 0.40 10.59
N VAL A 277 11.99 0.88 11.82
CA VAL A 277 11.79 2.29 12.16
C VAL A 277 12.69 2.66 13.34
N HIS A 278 13.43 3.76 13.22
CA HIS A 278 14.43 4.17 14.23
C HIS A 278 14.02 5.39 15.08
N GLY A 279 12.72 5.65 15.26
CA GLY A 279 12.18 6.70 16.14
C GLY A 279 12.46 8.16 15.73
N GLU A 280 13.44 8.42 14.88
CA GLU A 280 13.79 9.75 14.39
C GLU A 280 13.12 10.08 13.06
N LYS A 281 12.32 11.16 13.02
CA LYS A 281 11.83 11.74 11.77
C LYS A 281 12.99 12.39 11.00
N LYS A 282 13.44 11.76 9.91
CA LYS A 282 14.39 12.38 8.98
C LYS A 282 13.69 13.24 7.94
N LYS A 283 14.40 14.25 7.42
CA LYS A 283 13.90 15.12 6.35
C LYS A 283 13.78 14.31 5.06
N TRP A 284 12.57 13.88 4.74
CA TRP A 284 12.26 13.07 3.56
C TRP A 284 12.52 13.78 2.22
N ALA A 285 12.85 15.08 2.24
CA ALA A 285 13.10 15.90 1.04
C ALA A 285 14.58 16.26 0.79
N ALA A 286 15.56 15.64 1.47
CA ALA A 286 16.93 16.18 1.51
C ALA A 286 18.05 15.36 0.82
N ASP A 287 17.81 14.12 0.37
CA ASP A 287 18.92 13.27 -0.10
C ASP A 287 18.77 12.81 -1.57
N GLU A 288 19.89 12.82 -2.29
CA GLU A 288 20.05 12.42 -3.69
C GLU A 288 20.15 10.88 -3.86
N ALA A 289 19.80 10.38 -5.06
CA ALA A 289 19.78 8.95 -5.38
C ALA A 289 21.18 8.40 -5.73
N SER A 290 21.41 7.09 -5.55
CA SER A 290 22.69 6.42 -5.85
C SER A 290 22.90 6.12 -7.34
N ASP A 291 24.14 5.91 -7.81
CA ASP A 291 24.45 5.67 -9.23
C ASP A 291 23.73 4.45 -9.85
N GLU A 292 23.48 3.39 -9.06
CA GLU A 292 22.76 2.19 -9.51
C GLU A 292 21.23 2.43 -9.56
N ASP A 293 20.70 3.24 -8.63
CA ASP A 293 19.32 3.73 -8.69
C ASP A 293 19.14 4.67 -9.91
N MET A 294 20.17 5.46 -10.23
CA MET A 294 20.22 6.35 -11.38
C MET A 294 20.23 5.59 -12.70
N GLU A 295 20.86 4.41 -12.80
CA GLU A 295 20.83 3.58 -14.03
C GLU A 295 19.43 2.97 -14.30
N ILE A 296 18.73 2.53 -13.25
CA ILE A 296 17.35 2.03 -13.38
C ILE A 296 16.39 3.18 -13.71
N LEU A 297 16.60 4.35 -13.09
CA LEU A 297 15.91 5.58 -13.47
C LEU A 297 16.24 6.01 -14.88
N ASP A 298 17.47 5.88 -15.35
CA ASP A 298 17.87 6.31 -16.70
C ASP A 298 17.15 5.49 -17.77
N LYS A 299 16.92 4.21 -17.48
CA LYS A 299 16.13 3.30 -18.32
C LYS A 299 14.63 3.64 -18.37
N TYR A 300 14.09 4.35 -17.37
CA TYR A 300 12.63 4.53 -17.20
C TYR A 300 12.16 5.97 -16.89
N ARG A 301 13.05 6.94 -16.72
CA ARG A 301 12.93 8.35 -16.26
C ARG A 301 11.50 8.87 -15.98
N ILE A 302 11.14 9.03 -14.71
CA ILE A 302 9.87 9.57 -14.15
C ILE A 302 10.15 10.90 -13.43
N GLU A 303 9.17 11.80 -13.21
CA GLU A 303 9.30 12.84 -12.15
C GLU A 303 8.03 13.17 -11.38
N ARG A 304 8.08 12.78 -10.10
CA ARG A 304 7.78 13.48 -8.82
C ARG A 304 7.73 12.45 -7.68
N MET A 305 7.46 11.18 -8.04
CA MET A 305 7.77 9.99 -7.24
C MET A 305 9.26 9.56 -7.30
N THR A 306 10.12 10.30 -8.01
CA THR A 306 11.41 9.79 -8.54
C THR A 306 12.58 10.78 -8.52
N SER A 307 12.49 11.80 -7.67
CA SER A 307 13.68 12.51 -7.18
C SER A 307 13.82 12.23 -5.68
N GLY A 308 14.98 11.75 -5.27
CA GLY A 308 15.31 11.39 -3.89
C GLY A 308 14.77 10.02 -3.43
N PRO A 309 14.41 9.83 -2.14
CA PRO A 309 14.07 8.54 -1.50
C PRO A 309 13.15 7.57 -2.27
N GLY A 310 12.24 8.05 -3.13
CA GLY A 310 11.16 7.27 -3.75
C GLY A 310 11.57 6.36 -4.93
N VAL A 311 12.78 6.52 -5.45
CA VAL A 311 13.21 5.88 -6.71
C VAL A 311 13.19 4.35 -6.66
N ARG A 312 13.70 3.80 -5.56
CA ARG A 312 13.85 2.35 -5.40
C ARG A 312 12.51 1.64 -5.30
N ILE A 313 11.54 2.26 -4.63
CA ILE A 313 10.19 1.72 -4.51
C ILE A 313 9.43 1.82 -5.84
N ILE A 314 9.66 2.88 -6.63
CA ILE A 314 9.09 2.98 -7.97
C ILE A 314 9.71 1.97 -8.94
N SER A 315 11.02 1.77 -8.89
CA SER A 315 11.71 0.71 -9.64
C SER A 315 11.16 -0.68 -9.29
N ARG A 316 10.92 -0.96 -8.00
CA ARG A 316 10.28 -2.21 -7.54
C ARG A 316 8.85 -2.31 -8.09
N LEU A 317 8.04 -1.28 -7.93
CA LEU A 317 6.67 -1.24 -8.43
C LEU A 317 6.64 -1.55 -9.92
N VAL A 318 7.39 -0.81 -10.75
CA VAL A 318 7.43 -1.03 -12.21
C VAL A 318 7.87 -2.45 -12.58
N ARG A 319 8.84 -3.04 -11.86
CA ARG A 319 9.23 -4.45 -12.07
C ARG A 319 8.08 -5.42 -11.81
N TYR A 320 7.30 -5.20 -10.74
CA TYR A 320 6.13 -6.03 -10.44
C TYR A 320 5.00 -5.82 -11.45
N LEU A 321 4.72 -4.58 -11.85
CA LEU A 321 3.72 -4.30 -12.89
C LEU A 321 4.04 -5.03 -14.19
N LYS A 322 5.31 -4.98 -14.64
CA LYS A 322 5.75 -5.70 -15.84
C LYS A 322 5.69 -7.22 -15.67
N THR A 323 5.96 -7.72 -14.47
CA THR A 323 5.87 -9.15 -14.17
C THR A 323 4.41 -9.60 -14.24
N LEU A 324 3.49 -8.85 -13.63
CA LEU A 324 2.04 -9.09 -13.71
C LEU A 324 1.55 -9.08 -15.15
N GLU A 325 1.94 -8.08 -15.95
CA GLU A 325 1.58 -7.99 -17.37
C GLU A 325 2.10 -9.21 -18.16
N SER A 326 3.35 -9.63 -17.92
CA SER A 326 3.91 -10.83 -18.55
C SER A 326 3.22 -12.13 -18.17
N LEU A 327 2.52 -12.14 -17.03
CA LEU A 327 1.71 -13.26 -16.53
C LEU A 327 0.24 -13.14 -16.97
N GLY A 328 -0.09 -12.18 -17.84
CA GLY A 328 -1.44 -11.97 -18.36
C GLY A 328 -2.39 -11.28 -17.38
N VAL A 329 -1.88 -10.73 -16.27
CA VAL A 329 -2.67 -9.91 -15.36
C VAL A 329 -2.86 -8.53 -15.97
N THR A 330 -4.04 -7.97 -15.79
CA THR A 330 -4.42 -6.63 -16.25
C THR A 330 -4.72 -5.73 -15.04
N PRO A 331 -4.69 -4.38 -15.20
CA PRO A 331 -4.93 -3.47 -14.09
C PRO A 331 -6.27 -3.65 -13.38
N ASP A 332 -7.29 -4.18 -14.07
CA ASP A 332 -8.61 -4.41 -13.47
C ASP A 332 -8.64 -5.50 -12.38
N ARG A 333 -7.64 -6.40 -12.38
CA ARG A 333 -7.40 -7.37 -11.31
C ARG A 333 -6.72 -6.76 -10.08
N VAL A 334 -6.25 -5.51 -10.14
CA VAL A 334 -5.65 -4.81 -9.00
C VAL A 334 -6.69 -3.94 -8.31
N ILE A 335 -7.12 -4.29 -7.09
CA ILE A 335 -8.23 -3.62 -6.42
C ILE A 335 -7.96 -2.13 -6.15
N ASN A 336 -6.70 -1.78 -5.95
CA ASN A 336 -6.25 -0.45 -5.58
C ASN A 336 -5.64 0.30 -6.79
N SER A 337 -6.02 -0.11 -8.02
CA SER A 337 -5.69 0.61 -9.25
C SER A 337 -6.39 1.96 -9.37
N SER A 338 -7.47 2.17 -8.63
CA SER A 338 -8.17 3.45 -8.47
C SER A 338 -9.00 3.45 -7.17
N PRO A 339 -9.33 4.62 -6.60
CA PRO A 339 -10.21 4.69 -5.43
C PRO A 339 -11.60 4.11 -5.74
N GLU A 340 -12.11 4.31 -6.96
CA GLU A 340 -13.41 3.78 -7.39
C GLU A 340 -13.42 2.26 -7.41
N ARG A 341 -12.34 1.63 -7.88
CA ARG A 341 -12.21 0.17 -7.89
C ARG A 341 -12.09 -0.39 -6.48
N LEU A 342 -11.31 0.26 -5.62
CA LEU A 342 -11.13 -0.17 -4.23
C LEU A 342 -12.45 -0.10 -3.47
N VAL A 343 -13.17 1.04 -3.56
CA VAL A 343 -14.46 1.22 -2.88
C VAL A 343 -15.52 0.28 -3.46
N ASN A 344 -15.57 0.03 -4.77
CA ASN A 344 -16.47 -0.96 -5.35
C ASN A 344 -16.13 -2.40 -4.91
N PHE A 345 -14.84 -2.74 -4.80
CA PHE A 345 -14.42 -4.01 -4.26
C PHE A 345 -14.93 -4.19 -2.82
N LEU A 346 -14.69 -3.22 -1.95
CA LEU A 346 -15.10 -3.28 -0.54
C LEU A 346 -16.63 -3.29 -0.38
N THR A 347 -17.36 -2.49 -1.15
CA THR A 347 -18.81 -2.33 -0.97
C THR A 347 -19.63 -3.34 -1.77
N LYS A 348 -19.37 -3.49 -3.09
CA LYS A 348 -20.17 -4.38 -3.96
C LYS A 348 -19.70 -5.82 -3.91
N THR A 349 -18.38 -6.06 -3.83
CA THR A 349 -17.84 -7.44 -3.83
C THR A 349 -17.78 -8.01 -2.41
N ARG A 350 -17.23 -7.25 -1.45
CA ARG A 350 -17.06 -7.70 -0.07
C ARG A 350 -18.29 -7.42 0.82
N GLY A 351 -19.19 -6.54 0.40
CA GLY A 351 -20.43 -6.24 1.13
C GLY A 351 -20.26 -5.32 2.33
N LYS A 352 -19.14 -4.58 2.44
CA LYS A 352 -18.92 -3.63 3.53
C LYS A 352 -19.78 -2.38 3.38
N SER A 353 -20.19 -1.82 4.53
CA SER A 353 -21.16 -0.72 4.60
C SER A 353 -20.88 0.23 5.77
N THR A 354 -19.61 0.48 6.09
CA THR A 354 -19.23 1.51 7.05
C THR A 354 -19.72 2.88 6.57
N SER A 355 -19.94 3.81 7.51
CA SER A 355 -20.42 5.16 7.17
C SER A 355 -19.46 5.88 6.22
N ASN A 356 -18.14 5.73 6.44
CA ASN A 356 -17.12 6.27 5.55
C ASN A 356 -17.22 5.68 4.13
N LEU A 357 -17.32 4.36 3.95
CA LEU A 357 -17.46 3.76 2.62
C LEU A 357 -18.71 4.22 1.88
N LEU A 358 -19.84 4.40 2.58
CA LEU A 358 -21.07 4.93 1.98
C LEU A 358 -20.87 6.37 1.48
N PHE A 359 -20.23 7.21 2.29
CA PHE A 359 -19.86 8.56 1.90
C PHE A 359 -18.90 8.56 0.69
N LEU A 360 -17.88 7.70 0.69
CA LEU A 360 -16.93 7.60 -0.42
C LEU A 360 -17.59 7.16 -1.73
N LYS A 361 -18.59 6.27 -1.69
CA LYS A 361 -19.38 5.93 -2.88
C LYS A 361 -20.06 7.15 -3.50
N GLU A 362 -20.67 7.99 -2.67
CA GLU A 362 -21.31 9.23 -3.12
C GLU A 362 -20.27 10.23 -3.67
N LYS A 363 -19.17 10.45 -2.93
CA LYS A 363 -18.07 11.36 -3.32
C LYS A 363 -17.45 10.94 -4.66
N LEU A 364 -17.26 9.64 -4.88
CA LEU A 364 -16.67 9.06 -6.09
C LEU A 364 -17.69 8.78 -7.21
N LYS A 365 -19.00 8.97 -6.95
CA LYS A 365 -20.10 8.77 -7.91
C LYS A 365 -20.22 7.32 -8.44
N ILE A 366 -20.18 6.32 -7.55
CA ILE A 366 -20.15 4.87 -7.91
C ILE A 366 -21.17 3.96 -7.21
#